data_AF-A0AAW8HTT5-F1
#
_entry.id   AF-A0AAW8HTT5-F1
#
_cell.length_a   1.000
_cell.length_b   1.000
_cell.length_c   1.000
_cell.angle_alpha   90.00
_cell.angle_beta   90.00
_cell.angle_gamma   90.00
#
_symmetry.space_group_name_H-M   'P 1'
#
loop_
_entity.id
_entity.type
_entity.pdbx_description
1 polymer ?
#
loop_
_entity_poly.entity_id
_entity_poly.type
_entity_poly.pdbx_seq_one_letter_code
_entity_poly.pdbx_strand_id
1 'polypeptide(L)'
;MNTVTQGQNSLGDFFMLPLNKTLYSTDVIMKTCYGFTDDYFIHLIKTSEEQVAVFFYSKEDSDSVAMINQAVKDFMHNLHENQMREIIYKETHVLHEEIVRKAFAPAVFLKSSV
;
A
#
# COMPACT_ATOMS: atom_id res chain seq x y z
N MET A 1 -0.53 -20.68 4.16
CA MET A 1 -1.74 -20.94 3.34
C MET A 1 -2.08 -19.63 2.65
N ASN A 2 -1.67 -19.48 1.39
CA ASN A 2 -1.88 -18.24 0.64
C ASN A 2 -3.28 -18.30 0.04
N THR A 3 -4.26 -17.73 0.74
CA THR A 3 -5.70 -17.79 0.39
C THR A 3 -6.06 -16.76 -0.68
N VAL A 4 -5.35 -16.77 -1.81
CA VAL A 4 -5.81 -16.05 -3.00
C VAL A 4 -7.05 -16.77 -3.49
N THR A 5 -8.18 -16.06 -3.54
CA THR A 5 -9.46 -16.63 -4.01
C THR A 5 -9.79 -16.05 -5.36
N GLN A 6 -10.08 -16.88 -6.35
CA GLN A 6 -10.57 -16.44 -7.65
C GLN A 6 -12.08 -16.58 -7.71
N GLY A 7 -12.73 -15.72 -8.48
CA GLY A 7 -14.17 -15.76 -8.68
C GLY A 7 -14.63 -14.82 -9.77
N GLN A 8 -15.94 -14.75 -9.95
CA GLN A 8 -16.60 -13.88 -10.91
C GLN A 8 -17.77 -13.18 -10.24
N ASN A 9 -17.96 -11.90 -10.53
CA ASN A 9 -19.14 -11.15 -10.09
C ASN A 9 -19.59 -10.15 -11.18
N SER A 10 -20.48 -9.23 -10.84
CA SER A 10 -21.01 -8.24 -11.78
C SER A 10 -19.97 -7.27 -12.37
N LEU A 11 -18.76 -7.21 -11.80
CA LEU A 11 -17.65 -6.40 -12.29
C LEU A 11 -16.67 -7.20 -13.18
N GLY A 12 -16.84 -8.51 -13.28
CA GLY A 12 -16.00 -9.41 -14.07
C GLY A 12 -15.29 -10.46 -13.22
N ASP A 13 -14.28 -11.09 -13.83
CA ASP A 13 -13.41 -12.05 -13.17
C ASP A 13 -12.44 -11.33 -12.24
N PHE A 14 -12.19 -11.92 -11.08
CA PHE A 14 -11.32 -11.33 -10.07
C PHE A 14 -10.46 -12.37 -9.36
N PHE A 15 -9.36 -11.88 -8.80
CA PHE A 15 -8.71 -12.53 -7.67
C PHE A 15 -8.76 -11.63 -6.44
N MET A 16 -8.85 -12.25 -5.27
CA MET A 16 -9.01 -11.59 -3.98
C MET A 16 -7.92 -12.01 -3.00
N LEU A 17 -7.35 -11.03 -2.31
CA LEU A 17 -6.36 -11.21 -1.27
C LEU A 17 -6.90 -10.68 0.07
N PRO A 18 -7.06 -11.54 1.09
CA PRO A 18 -7.40 -11.09 2.44
C PRO A 18 -6.14 -10.57 3.15
N LEU A 19 -6.27 -9.43 3.82
CA LEU A 19 -5.20 -8.77 4.58
C LEU A 19 -5.65 -8.48 6.01
N ASN A 20 -4.71 -8.64 6.95
CA ASN A 20 -4.91 -8.30 8.36
C ASN A 20 -4.39 -6.88 8.66
N LYS A 21 -5.26 -6.02 9.17
CA LYS A 21 -4.97 -4.64 9.53
C LYS A 21 -4.12 -4.50 10.80
N THR A 22 -3.94 -5.57 11.57
CA THR A 22 -2.96 -5.60 12.67
C THR A 22 -1.53 -5.75 12.16
N LEU A 23 -1.35 -6.25 10.94
CA LEU A 23 -0.04 -6.40 10.29
C LEU A 23 0.27 -5.24 9.34
N TYR A 24 -0.74 -4.76 8.61
CA TYR A 24 -0.59 -3.70 7.63
C TYR A 24 -1.58 -2.56 7.90
N SER A 25 -1.09 -1.33 8.00
CA SER A 25 -1.98 -0.18 8.19
C SER A 25 -2.86 0.04 6.95
N THR A 26 -4.04 0.64 7.14
CA THR A 26 -4.91 1.01 6.01
C THR A 26 -4.18 1.88 5.00
N ASP A 27 -3.35 2.83 5.45
CA ASP A 27 -2.61 3.73 4.58
C ASP A 27 -1.58 2.98 3.71
N VAL A 28 -0.89 1.99 4.29
CA VAL A 28 0.05 1.14 3.56
C VAL A 28 -0.66 0.26 2.53
N ILE A 29 -1.82 -0.30 2.89
CA ILE A 29 -2.64 -1.10 1.96
C ILE A 29 -3.09 -0.22 0.79
N MET A 30 -3.65 0.96 1.06
CA MET A 30 -4.12 1.89 0.03
C MET A 30 -2.99 2.38 -0.88
N LYS A 31 -1.84 2.72 -0.30
CA LYS A 31 -0.64 3.12 -1.06
C LYS A 31 -0.14 2.01 -1.97
N THR A 32 -0.18 0.77 -1.49
CA THR A 32 0.22 -0.39 -2.30
C THR A 32 -0.77 -0.61 -3.44
N CYS A 33 -2.08 -0.53 -3.17
CA CYS A 33 -3.11 -0.65 -4.21
C CYS A 33 -2.91 0.39 -5.32
N TYR A 34 -2.61 1.64 -4.98
CA TYR A 34 -2.37 2.70 -5.96
C TYR A 34 -1.33 2.31 -7.02
N GLY A 35 -0.24 1.64 -6.62
CA GLY A 35 0.82 1.20 -7.54
C GLY A 35 0.42 0.10 -8.53
N PHE A 36 -0.75 -0.50 -8.38
CA PHE A 36 -1.27 -1.55 -9.28
C PHE A 36 -2.48 -1.05 -10.09
N THR A 37 -2.88 0.22 -9.93
CA THR A 37 -4.06 0.76 -10.61
C THR A 37 -3.89 0.96 -12.11
N ASP A 38 -2.66 0.87 -12.64
CA ASP A 38 -2.41 0.90 -14.08
C ASP A 38 -2.92 -0.38 -14.75
N ASP A 39 -2.62 -1.55 -14.16
CA ASP A 39 -2.95 -2.86 -14.73
C ASP A 39 -4.30 -3.42 -14.24
N TYR A 40 -4.71 -3.04 -13.02
CA TYR A 40 -5.90 -3.57 -12.37
C TYR A 40 -6.88 -2.47 -11.99
N PHE A 41 -8.17 -2.74 -12.12
CA PHE A 41 -9.17 -2.07 -11.30
C PHE A 41 -9.18 -2.74 -9.92
N ILE A 42 -9.05 -1.95 -8.86
CA ILE A 42 -8.90 -2.46 -7.49
C ILE A 42 -10.02 -1.95 -6.60
N HIS A 43 -10.61 -2.87 -5.83
CA HIS A 43 -11.68 -2.58 -4.89
C HIS A 43 -11.39 -3.20 -3.52
N LEU A 44 -11.58 -2.44 -2.44
CA LEU A 44 -11.35 -2.90 -1.06
C LEU A 44 -12.65 -2.99 -0.29
N ILE A 45 -12.84 -4.08 0.45
CA ILE A 45 -14.00 -4.30 1.31
C ILE A 45 -13.53 -4.62 2.72
N LYS A 46 -14.00 -3.87 3.73
CA LYS A 46 -13.83 -4.24 5.15
C LYS A 46 -14.65 -5.51 5.40
N THR A 47 -13.98 -6.63 5.69
CA THR A 47 -14.64 -7.90 6.01
C THR A 47 -14.81 -8.09 7.51
N SER A 48 -13.96 -7.46 8.33
CA SER A 48 -14.14 -7.37 9.79
C SER A 48 -13.41 -6.15 10.38
N GLU A 49 -13.46 -5.98 11.70
CA GLU A 49 -12.63 -5.02 12.44
C GLU A 49 -11.14 -5.10 12.07
N GLU A 50 -10.61 -6.31 11.89
CA GLU A 50 -9.20 -6.56 11.65
C GLU A 50 -8.88 -6.99 10.22
N GLN A 51 -9.88 -7.27 9.39
CA GLN A 51 -9.67 -7.82 8.06
C GLN A 51 -10.18 -6.89 6.95
N VAL A 52 -9.45 -6.86 5.84
CA VAL A 52 -9.85 -6.23 4.59
C VAL A 52 -9.60 -7.19 3.44
N ALA A 53 -10.52 -7.26 2.50
CA ALA A 53 -10.36 -8.00 1.25
C ALA A 53 -10.02 -7.02 0.13
N VAL A 54 -8.95 -7.30 -0.61
CA VAL A 54 -8.54 -6.54 -1.79
C VAL A 54 -8.88 -7.37 -3.03
N PHE A 55 -9.75 -6.84 -3.87
CA PHE A 55 -10.18 -7.44 -5.13
C PHE A 55 -9.45 -6.77 -6.29
N PHE A 56 -8.94 -7.60 -7.19
CA PHE A 56 -8.23 -7.19 -8.39
C PHE A 56 -9.00 -7.69 -9.61
N TYR A 57 -9.28 -6.76 -10.53
CA TYR A 57 -9.93 -7.01 -11.80
C TYR A 57 -8.94 -6.59 -12.89
N SER A 58 -8.46 -7.54 -13.68
CA SER A 58 -7.52 -7.24 -14.76
C SER A 58 -8.19 -6.35 -15.80
N LYS A 59 -7.44 -5.38 -16.31
CA LYS A 59 -7.87 -4.58 -17.46
C LYS A 59 -7.55 -5.26 -18.78
N GLU A 60 -6.73 -6.32 -18.77
CA GLU A 60 -6.44 -7.15 -19.92
C GLU A 60 -7.40 -8.36 -19.95
N ASP A 61 -7.75 -8.81 -21.16
CA ASP A 61 -8.76 -9.86 -21.38
C ASP A 61 -8.34 -11.27 -20.92
N SER A 62 -7.17 -11.45 -20.30
CA SER A 62 -6.76 -12.76 -19.79
C SER A 62 -5.77 -12.71 -18.63
N ASP A 63 -6.22 -13.10 -17.44
CA ASP A 63 -5.34 -13.43 -16.33
C ASP A 63 -5.02 -14.93 -16.34
N SER A 64 -3.79 -15.26 -16.74
CA SER A 64 -3.28 -16.62 -16.48
C SER A 64 -3.00 -16.78 -14.99
N VAL A 65 -3.12 -18.02 -14.48
CA VAL A 65 -2.73 -18.35 -13.08
C VAL A 65 -1.30 -17.90 -12.76
N ALA A 66 -0.40 -17.92 -13.76
CA ALA A 66 0.96 -17.44 -13.61
C ALA A 66 1.03 -15.91 -13.38
N MET A 67 0.23 -15.14 -14.12
CA MET A 67 0.13 -13.68 -13.95
C MET A 67 -0.46 -13.32 -12.60
N ILE A 68 -1.55 -13.97 -12.17
CA ILE A 68 -2.14 -13.76 -10.83
C ILE A 68 -1.10 -14.03 -9.74
N ASN A 69 -0.38 -15.15 -9.84
CA ASN A 69 0.64 -15.50 -8.85
C ASN A 69 1.78 -14.47 -8.82
N GLN A 70 2.17 -13.92 -9.96
CA GLN A 70 3.19 -12.88 -10.04
C GLN A 70 2.69 -11.57 -9.43
N ALA A 71 1.48 -11.12 -9.82
CA ALA A 71 0.84 -9.93 -9.27
C ALA A 71 0.69 -9.99 -7.75
N VAL A 72 0.30 -11.14 -7.20
CA VAL A 72 0.20 -11.33 -5.74
C VAL A 72 1.57 -11.26 -5.07
N LYS A 73 2.62 -11.84 -5.66
CA LYS A 73 3.98 -11.75 -5.11
C LYS A 73 4.46 -10.31 -5.10
N ASP A 74 4.28 -9.60 -6.20
CA ASP A 74 4.71 -8.21 -6.35
C ASP A 74 3.91 -7.31 -5.40
N PHE A 75 2.61 -7.54 -5.28
CA PHE A 75 1.76 -6.82 -4.34
C PHE A 75 2.22 -7.03 -2.90
N MET A 76 2.44 -8.28 -2.48
CA MET A 76 2.90 -8.60 -1.13
C MET A 76 4.31 -8.06 -0.86
N HIS A 77 5.19 -8.07 -1.84
CA HIS A 77 6.52 -7.45 -1.72
C HIS A 77 6.39 -5.94 -1.49
N ASN A 78 5.63 -5.25 -2.33
CA ASN A 78 5.42 -3.80 -2.23
C ASN A 78 4.67 -3.41 -0.93
N LEU A 79 3.77 -4.27 -0.46
CA LEU A 79 3.07 -4.09 0.81
C LEU A 79 4.04 -4.13 1.99
N HIS A 80 4.94 -5.12 2.03
CA HIS A 80 5.98 -5.20 3.05
C HIS A 80 6.94 -4.00 3.00
N GLU A 81 7.39 -3.62 1.80
CA GLU A 81 8.24 -2.46 1.60
C GLU A 81 7.60 -1.17 2.11
N ASN A 82 6.32 -0.95 1.78
CA ASN A 82 5.57 0.21 2.25
C ASN A 82 5.35 0.17 3.78
N GLN A 83 5.08 -1.00 4.36
CA GLN A 83 4.94 -1.16 5.81
C GLN A 83 6.25 -0.86 6.55
N MET A 84 7.37 -1.37 6.04
CA MET A 84 8.70 -1.11 6.60
C MET A 84 9.05 0.37 6.54
N ARG A 85 8.78 1.03 5.42
CA ARG A 85 8.96 2.49 5.30
C ARG A 85 8.09 3.26 6.29
N GLU A 86 6.85 2.84 6.50
CA GLU A 86 5.97 3.46 7.48
C GLU A 86 6.51 3.32 8.91
N ILE A 87 6.99 2.13 9.28
CA ILE A 87 7.61 1.86 10.59
C ILE A 87 8.84 2.76 10.79
N ILE A 88 9.77 2.76 9.83
CA ILE A 88 10.98 3.58 9.89
C ILE A 88 10.62 5.06 9.98
N TYR A 89 9.65 5.53 9.20
CA TYR A 89 9.20 6.91 9.26
C TYR A 89 8.64 7.25 10.65
N LYS A 90 7.75 6.41 11.21
CA LYS A 90 7.19 6.63 12.56
C LYS A 90 8.29 6.72 13.61
N GLU A 91 9.31 5.88 13.52
CA GLU A 91 10.44 5.87 14.45
C GLU A 91 11.40 7.06 14.28
N THR A 92 11.57 7.58 13.06
CA THR A 92 12.64 8.53 12.75
C THR A 92 12.18 9.95 12.40
N HIS A 93 10.88 10.19 12.20
CA HIS A 93 10.36 11.48 11.72
C HIS A 93 10.74 12.65 12.65
N VAL A 94 10.67 12.49 13.97
CA VAL A 94 11.05 13.55 14.93
C VAL A 94 12.51 13.95 14.76
N LEU A 95 13.41 12.96 14.68
CA LEU A 95 14.83 13.23 14.47
C LEU A 95 15.07 13.92 13.12
N HIS A 96 14.37 13.48 12.08
CA HIS A 96 14.42 14.11 10.76
C HIS A 96 13.99 15.59 10.82
N GLU A 97 12.87 15.89 11.48
CA GLU A 97 12.39 17.26 11.67
C GLU A 97 13.37 18.14 12.43
N GLU A 98 14.03 17.63 13.48
CA GLU A 98 15.05 18.39 14.22
C GLU A 98 16.29 18.67 13.38
N ILE A 99 16.73 17.70 12.56
CA ILE A 99 17.83 17.90 11.61
C ILE A 99 17.49 19.02 10.63
N VAL A 100 16.29 18.95 10.03
CA VAL A 100 15.80 19.98 9.10
C VAL A 100 15.72 21.34 9.81
N ARG A 101 15.08 21.40 10.98
CA ARG A 101 14.95 22.65 11.75
C ARG A 101 16.31 23.26 12.06
N LYS A 102 17.29 22.47 12.48
CA LYS A 102 18.64 22.94 12.79
C LYS A 102 19.38 23.42 11.54
N ALA A 103 19.25 22.72 10.42
CA ALA A 103 19.88 23.11 9.16
C ALA A 103 19.34 24.45 8.63
N PHE A 104 18.04 24.71 8.81
CA PHE A 104 17.38 25.93 8.32
C PHE A 104 17.26 27.05 9.36
N ALA A 105 17.64 26.83 10.63
CA ALA A 105 17.61 27.86 11.67
C ALA A 105 18.33 29.18 11.28
N PRO A 106 19.50 29.18 10.62
CA PRO A 106 20.15 30.42 10.20
C PRO A 106 19.34 31.25 9.19
N ALA A 107 18.58 30.58 8.30
CA ALA A 107 17.75 31.25 7.29
C ALA A 107 16.53 31.94 7.90
N VAL A 108 16.01 31.42 9.02
CA VAL A 108 14.92 32.05 9.77
C VAL A 108 15.41 33.33 10.47
N PHE A 109 16.63 33.31 11.02
CA PHE A 109 17.23 34.45 11.73
C PHE A 109 17.54 35.65 10.81
N LEU A 110 17.89 35.39 9.55
CA LEU A 110 18.14 36.44 8.55
C LEU A 110 16.87 37.19 8.15
N LYS A 111 15.69 36.57 8.27
CA LYS A 111 14.41 37.17 7.87
C LYS A 111 13.81 38.09 8.94
N SER A 112 14.21 37.92 10.21
CA SER A 112 13.78 38.76 11.35
C SER A 112 14.72 39.94 11.64
N SER A 113 15.83 40.05 10.90
CA SER A 113 16.87 41.07 11.08
C SER A 113 16.81 42.18 10.01
N VAL A 114 15.72 42.21 9.22
CA VAL A 114 15.38 43.21 8.20
C VAL A 114 14.01 43.77 8.55
#